data_AF-A0A3N5GQM8-F1
#
_entry.id   AF-A0A3N5GQM8-F1
#
_cell.length_a   1.000
_cell.length_b   1.000
_cell.length_c   1.000
_cell.angle_alpha   90.00
_cell.angle_beta   90.00
_cell.angle_gamma   90.00
#
_symmetry.space_group_name_H-M   'P 1'
#
loop_
_entity.id
_entity.type
_entity.pdbx_description
1 polymer ?
#
loop_
_entity_poly.entity_id
_entity_poly.type
_entity_poly.pdbx_seq_one_letter_code
_entity_poly.pdbx_strand_id
1 'polypeptide(L)' 'TMGIPSDGSYGIPEDVIYGVPVTCTNGEYTRVAGLEIDEFSRARMDLTLNELFEEREGVKHLLG' A
#
# COMPACT_ATOMS: atom_id res chain seq x y z
N THR A 1 1.39 -11.60 3.34
CA THR A 1 1.11 -10.22 2.92
C THR A 1 0.93 -10.21 1.41
N MET A 2 0.21 -9.23 0.86
CA MET A 2 0.07 -9.05 -0.59
C MET A 2 0.19 -7.57 -0.95
N GLY A 3 0.80 -7.27 -2.09
CA GLY A 3 0.77 -5.94 -2.72
C GLY A 3 -0.49 -5.82 -3.54
N ILE A 4 -1.45 -5.02 -3.06
CA ILE A 4 -2.74 -4.81 -3.71
C ILE A 4 -3.01 -3.31 -3.83
N PRO A 5 -3.88 -2.86 -4.76
CA PRO A 5 -4.30 -1.47 -4.82
C PRO A 5 -4.83 -1.01 -3.45
N SER A 6 -4.33 0.13 -2.98
CA SER A 6 -4.81 0.76 -1.75
C SER A 6 -6.27 1.19 -1.92
N ASP A 7 -7.04 1.03 -0.85
CA ASP A 7 -8.43 1.53 -0.71
C ASP A 7 -8.49 2.80 0.15
N GLY A 8 -7.37 3.49 0.34
CA GLY A 8 -7.26 4.66 1.24
C GLY A 8 -6.98 4.29 2.70
N SER A 9 -7.08 3.01 3.08
CA SER A 9 -6.84 2.57 4.46
C SER A 9 -5.44 2.95 4.93
N TYR A 10 -5.35 3.25 6.23
CA TYR A 10 -4.09 3.62 6.90
C TYR A 10 -3.39 4.84 6.27
N GLY A 11 -4.13 5.74 5.60
CA GLY A 11 -3.59 6.96 5.00
C GLY A 11 -2.73 6.73 3.75
N ILE A 12 -2.82 5.55 3.14
CA ILE A 12 -2.13 5.23 1.89
C ILE A 12 -3.04 5.65 0.73
N PRO A 13 -2.60 6.56 -0.18
CA PRO A 13 -3.43 7.03 -1.28
C PRO A 13 -4.00 5.90 -2.13
N GLU A 14 -5.25 6.07 -2.60
CA GLU A 14 -5.95 5.10 -3.43
C GLU A 14 -5.14 4.72 -4.68
N ASP A 15 -5.34 3.49 -5.15
CA ASP A 15 -4.69 2.88 -6.32
C ASP A 15 -3.17 2.69 -6.24
N VAL A 16 -2.50 3.19 -5.21
CA VAL A 16 -1.10 2.85 -4.95
C VAL A 16 -1.02 1.36 -4.60
N ILE A 17 -0.24 0.60 -5.36
CA ILE A 17 0.05 -0.80 -5.03
C ILE A 17 0.90 -0.81 -3.76
N TYR A 18 0.32 -1.28 -2.66
CA TYR A 18 0.98 -1.25 -1.35
C TYR A 18 0.86 -2.60 -0.64
N GLY A 19 1.94 -3.01 0.03
CA GLY A 19 1.99 -4.25 0.80
C GLY A 19 1.15 -4.16 2.07
N VAL A 20 0.09 -4.97 2.16
CA VAL A 20 -0.82 -4.97 3.32
C VAL A 20 -1.11 -6.39 3.82
N PRO A 21 -1.52 -6.55 5.10
CA PRO A 21 -2.01 -7.82 5.61
C PRO A 21 -3.37 -8.14 4.99
N VAL A 22 -3.48 -9.35 4.45
CA VAL A 22 -4.71 -9.89 3.87
C VAL A 22 -4.91 -11.31 4.34
N THR A 23 -6.17 -11.75 4.36
CA THR A 23 -6.52 -13.17 4.35
C THR A 23 -6.88 -13.57 2.92
N CYS A 24 -6.56 -14.81 2.53
CA CYS A 24 -6.87 -15.32 1.21
C CYS A 24 -7.78 -16.54 1.33
N THR A 25 -8.85 -16.59 0.55
CA THR A 25 -9.76 -17.74 0.51
C THR A 25 -10.36 -17.86 -0.89
N ASN A 26 -10.29 -19.06 -1.48
CA ASN A 26 -10.86 -19.35 -2.81
C ASN A 26 -10.36 -18.42 -3.95
N GLY A 27 -9.11 -17.96 -3.89
CA GLY A 27 -8.53 -17.06 -4.90
C GLY A 27 -8.86 -15.57 -4.70
N GLU A 28 -9.74 -15.26 -3.74
CA GLU A 28 -10.06 -13.90 -3.33
C GLU A 28 -9.19 -13.49 -2.14
N TYR A 29 -8.79 -12.22 -2.10
CA TYR A 29 -8.12 -11.64 -0.94
C TYR A 29 -9.07 -10.71 -0.19
N THR A 30 -8.91 -10.62 1.13
CA THR A 30 -9.64 -9.67 1.97
C THR A 30 -8.63 -8.94 2.85
N ARG A 31 -8.62 -7.61 2.77
CA ARG A 31 -7.73 -6.78 3.58
C ARG A 31 -8.09 -6.88 5.06
N VAL A 32 -7.08 -7.02 5.92
CA VAL A 32 -7.26 -6.94 7.37
C VAL A 32 -7.40 -5.47 7.76
N ALA A 33 -8.54 -5.11 8.34
CA ALA A 33 -8.86 -3.75 8.79
C ALA A 33 -8.71 -3.61 10.32
N GLY A 34 -8.66 -2.37 10.80
CA GLY A 34 -8.70 -2.05 12.23
C GLY A 34 -7.39 -2.29 12.98
N LEU A 35 -6.25 -2.27 12.27
CA LEU A 35 -4.93 -2.35 12.91
C LEU A 35 -4.52 -0.96 13.41
N GLU A 36 -4.10 -0.90 14.67
CA GLU A 36 -3.48 0.29 15.24
C GLU A 36 -2.09 0.51 14.62
N ILE A 37 -1.82 1.74 14.19
CA ILE A 37 -0.53 2.13 13.63
C ILE A 37 0.15 3.07 14.61
N ASP A 38 1.19 2.58 15.28
CA ASP A 38 2.02 3.42 16.15
C ASP A 38 2.92 4.37 15.36
N GLU A 39 3.52 5.35 16.04
CA GLU A 39 4.37 6.38 15.41
C GLU A 39 5.57 5.79 14.67
N PHE A 40 6.16 4.71 15.20
CA PHE A 40 7.27 4.03 14.56
C PHE A 40 6.84 3.39 13.23
N SER A 41 5.73 2.66 13.25
CA SER A 41 5.16 2.00 12.08
C SER A 41 4.74 3.03 11.04
N ARG A 42 4.11 4.14 11.46
CA ARG A 42 3.75 5.25 10.57
C ARG A 42 4.96 5.83 9.86
N ALA A 43 6.03 6.15 10.60
CA ALA A 43 7.25 6.69 10.02
C ALA A 43 7.87 5.74 8.98
N ARG A 44 7.84 4.43 9.22
CA ARG A 44 8.31 3.42 8.26
C ARG A 44 7.40 3.32 7.03
N MET A 45 6.08 3.37 7.24
CA MET A 45 5.11 3.36 6.15
C MET A 45 5.25 4.60 5.26
N ASP A 46 5.49 5.78 5.83
CA ASP A 46 5.71 7.01 5.06
C ASP A 46 6.98 6.95 4.20
N LEU A 47 8.07 6.40 4.73
CA LEU A 47 9.30 6.20 3.98
C LEU A 47 9.08 5.29 2.76
N THR A 48 8.43 4.13 2.97
CA THR A 48 8.12 3.20 1.87
C THR A 48 7.13 3.79 0.87
N LEU A 49 6.14 4.56 1.34
CA LEU A 49 5.19 5.22 0.47
C LEU A 49 5.88 6.26 -0.43
N ASN A 50 6.86 6.99 0.10
CA ASN A 50 7.61 7.98 -0.66
C ASN A 50 8.48 7.31 -1.74
N GLU A 51 9.12 6.18 -1.42
CA GLU A 51 9.87 5.36 -2.39
C GLU A 51 8.98 4.90 -3.56
N LEU A 52 7.76 4.41 -3.27
CA LEU A 52 6.80 4.01 -4.31
C LEU A 52 6.38 5.19 -5.21
N PHE A 53 6.31 6.41 -4.68
CA PHE A 53 6.03 7.59 -5.49
C PHE A 53 7.20 7.97 -6.39
N GLU A 54 8.43 7.85 -5.90
CA GLU A 54 9.64 8.06 -6.71
C GLU A 54 9.70 7.06 -7.87
N GLU A 55 9.40 5.78 -7.62
CA GLU A 55 9.31 4.75 -8.66
C GLU A 55 8.21 5.07 -9.68
N ARG A 56 7.02 5.46 -9.20
CA ARG A 56 5.88 5.83 -10.07
C ARG A 56 6.23 6.99 -10.99
N GLU A 57 6.85 8.04 -10.47
CA GLU A 57 7.28 9.17 -11.31
C GLU A 57 8.36 8.74 -12.31
N GLY A 58 9.27 7.84 -11.91
CA GLY A 58 10.29 7.27 -12.78
C GLY A 58 9.72 6.54 -14.00
N VAL A 59 8.63 5.79 -13.85
CA VAL A 59 7.99 5.03 -14.94
C VAL A 59 6.88 5.79 -15.66
N LYS A 60 6.52 6.99 -15.20
CA LYS A 60 5.39 7.76 -15.74
C LYS A 60 5.44 7.96 -17.26
N HIS A 61 6.63 8.13 -17.80
CA HIS A 61 6.86 8.29 -19.25
C HIS A 61 6.52 7.03 -20.08
N LEU A 62 6.36 5.86 -19.45
CA LEU A 62 5.94 4.62 -20.08
C LEU A 62 4.41 4.49 -20.16
N LEU A 63 3.66 5.33 -19.44
CA LEU A 63 2.22 5.17 -19.22
C LEU A 63 1.32 6.04 -20.11
N GLY A 64 1.88 6.83 -21.05
CA GLY A 64 1.12 7.52 -22.10
C GLY A 64 0.44 8.81 -21.66
#